data_AF-A0A357AGF5-F1
#
_entry.id   AF-A0A357AGF5-F1
#
_cell.length_a   1.000
_cell.length_b   1.000
_cell.length_c   1.000
_cell.angle_alpha   90.00
_cell.angle_beta   90.00
_cell.angle_gamma   90.00
#
_symmetry.space_group_name_H-M   'P 1'
#
loop_
_entity.id
_entity.type
_entity.pdbx_description
1 polymer ?
#
loop_
_entity_poly.entity_id
_entity_poly.type
_entity_poly.pdbx_seq_one_letter_code
_entity_poly.pdbx_strand_id
1 'polypeptide(L)'
;MAKNPYKVLGIKEGASYDEIKRAYRELAKKYHPDRYTNNPLADLAEEKMREINEAYDSLMKNTGGAYQYQQEYQQSYDSSNASRGAGNQQQQSSYQYQNDNETELERQARTYINSGNLNEAQKILDRMRNKNATWYYLQGLIFLRRGWYDRGYTNIQRAANMDPANFEYRNALNNLNQQSTGYRQNYYYRNTYHNSPDMCNLCTNLWCADTLCECMGGDLISCC
;
A
#
# COMPACT_ATOMS: atom_id res chain seq x y z
N MET A 1 -22.12 17.73 -32.30
CA MET A 1 -21.00 18.39 -33.01
C MET A 1 -19.75 18.18 -32.17
N ALA A 2 -18.75 17.46 -32.69
CA ALA A 2 -17.47 17.32 -32.00
C ALA A 2 -16.83 18.72 -31.86
N LYS A 3 -16.68 19.21 -30.61
CA LYS A 3 -15.97 20.46 -30.36
C LYS A 3 -14.52 20.26 -30.80
N ASN A 4 -13.99 21.19 -31.60
CA ASN A 4 -12.61 21.11 -32.08
C ASN A 4 -11.66 21.13 -30.86
N PRO A 5 -10.87 20.07 -30.63
CA PRO A 5 -10.12 19.92 -29.39
C PRO A 5 -9.01 20.99 -29.23
N TYR A 6 -8.46 21.50 -30.35
CA TYR A 6 -7.53 22.63 -30.34
C TYR A 6 -8.19 23.90 -29.81
N LYS A 7 -9.46 24.14 -30.17
CA LYS A 7 -10.24 25.28 -29.67
C LYS A 7 -10.59 25.15 -28.19
N VAL A 8 -10.82 23.94 -27.71
CA VAL A 8 -11.12 23.68 -26.29
C VAL A 8 -9.89 23.98 -25.41
N LEU A 9 -8.70 23.60 -25.86
CA LEU A 9 -7.44 23.92 -25.17
C LEU A 9 -6.90 25.34 -25.46
N GLY A 10 -7.52 26.08 -26.38
CA GLY A 10 -7.10 27.44 -26.73
C GLY A 10 -5.78 27.52 -27.51
N ILE A 11 -5.45 26.47 -28.26
CA ILE A 11 -4.20 26.34 -29.02
C ILE A 11 -4.46 26.32 -30.52
N LYS A 12 -3.41 26.57 -31.33
CA LYS A 12 -3.50 26.49 -32.79
C LYS A 12 -3.54 25.04 -33.25
N GLU A 13 -4.20 24.79 -34.38
CA GLU A 13 -4.18 23.49 -35.04
C GLU A 13 -2.74 23.15 -35.47
N GLY A 14 -2.26 21.95 -35.11
CA GLY A 14 -0.87 21.55 -35.35
C GLY A 14 0.14 22.00 -34.27
N ALA A 15 -0.33 22.45 -33.11
CA ALA A 15 0.53 22.73 -31.95
C ALA A 15 1.36 21.49 -31.54
N SER A 16 2.58 21.74 -31.05
CA SER A 16 3.48 20.69 -30.58
C SER A 16 2.97 20.00 -29.32
N TYR A 17 3.48 18.80 -29.03
CA TYR A 17 3.12 18.04 -27.82
C TYR A 17 3.32 18.85 -26.53
N ASP A 18 4.43 19.57 -26.42
CA ASP A 18 4.75 20.40 -25.26
C ASP A 18 3.77 21.56 -25.09
N GLU A 19 3.29 22.14 -26.20
CA GLU A 19 2.28 23.20 -26.17
C GLU A 19 0.91 22.68 -25.73
N ILE A 20 0.52 21.50 -26.22
CA ILE A 20 -0.72 20.82 -25.81
C ILE A 20 -0.68 20.52 -24.30
N LYS A 21 0.45 20.00 -23.80
CA LYS A 21 0.65 19.67 -22.39
C LYS A 21 0.67 20.90 -21.48
N ARG A 22 1.31 21.99 -21.93
CA ARG A 22 1.33 23.26 -21.18
C ARG A 22 -0.06 23.87 -21.10
N ALA A 23 -0.80 23.93 -22.21
CA ALA A 23 -2.16 24.44 -22.22
C ALA A 23 -3.09 23.62 -21.30
N TYR A 24 -2.97 22.29 -21.34
CA TYR A 24 -3.71 21.39 -20.46
C TYR A 24 -3.44 21.68 -18.97
N ARG A 25 -2.18 21.80 -18.57
CA ARG A 25 -1.79 22.07 -17.17
C ARG A 25 -2.33 23.41 -16.66
N GLU A 26 -2.26 24.46 -17.48
CA GLU A 26 -2.78 25.78 -17.12
C GLU A 26 -4.31 25.76 -16.95
N LEU A 27 -5.02 25.09 -17.86
CA LEU A 27 -6.47 24.94 -17.78
C LEU A 27 -6.89 24.04 -16.62
N ALA A 28 -6.20 22.93 -16.37
CA ALA A 28 -6.46 22.05 -15.24
C ALA A 28 -6.27 22.76 -13.90
N LYS A 29 -5.21 23.58 -13.76
CA LYS A 29 -4.99 24.42 -12.57
C LYS A 29 -6.05 25.51 -12.42
N LYS A 30 -6.62 26.00 -13.53
CA LYS A 30 -7.68 26.99 -13.51
C LYS A 30 -9.01 26.40 -13.06
N TYR A 31 -9.37 25.20 -13.53
CA TYR A 31 -10.65 24.52 -13.29
C TYR A 31 -10.58 23.42 -12.23
N HIS A 32 -9.49 23.32 -11.46
CA HIS A 32 -9.32 22.27 -10.46
C HIS A 32 -10.41 22.37 -9.37
N PRO A 33 -11.06 21.25 -9.00
CA PRO A 33 -12.19 21.25 -8.04
C PRO A 33 -11.82 21.84 -6.67
N ASP A 34 -10.55 21.70 -6.25
CA ASP A 34 -10.03 22.30 -5.02
C ASP A 34 -10.20 23.83 -4.98
N ARG A 35 -10.17 24.51 -6.13
CA ARG A 35 -10.37 25.97 -6.21
C ARG A 35 -11.83 26.40 -6.16
N TYR A 36 -12.76 25.47 -6.33
CA TYR A 36 -14.21 25.72 -6.39
C TYR A 36 -14.97 25.01 -5.26
N THR A 37 -14.26 24.55 -4.22
CA THR A 37 -14.87 23.96 -3.03
C THR A 37 -15.78 25.00 -2.37
N ASN A 38 -17.10 24.74 -2.33
CA ASN A 38 -18.18 25.64 -1.85
C ASN A 38 -18.54 26.83 -2.77
N ASN A 39 -18.35 26.72 -4.10
CA ASN A 39 -18.79 27.74 -5.06
C ASN A 39 -19.95 27.23 -5.93
N PRO A 40 -21.02 28.02 -6.19
CA PRO A 40 -22.10 27.64 -7.12
C PRO A 40 -21.61 27.40 -8.56
N LEU A 41 -20.38 27.79 -8.89
CA LEU A 41 -19.73 27.52 -10.18
C LEU A 41 -18.98 26.18 -10.23
N ALA A 42 -19.03 25.36 -9.18
CA ALA A 42 -18.36 24.07 -9.13
C ALA A 42 -18.80 23.14 -10.27
N ASP A 43 -20.11 23.03 -10.53
CA ASP A 43 -20.66 22.19 -11.59
C ASP A 43 -20.17 22.62 -12.99
N LEU A 44 -20.09 23.93 -13.23
CA LEU A 44 -19.55 24.50 -14.47
C LEU A 44 -18.05 24.28 -14.62
N ALA A 45 -17.30 24.32 -13.51
CA ALA A 45 -15.87 24.03 -13.51
C ALA A 45 -15.60 22.55 -13.79
N GLU A 46 -16.40 21.65 -13.24
CA GLU A 46 -16.34 20.21 -13.51
C GLU A 46 -16.65 19.90 -14.98
N GLU A 47 -17.73 20.46 -15.52
CA GLU A 47 -18.07 20.29 -16.94
C GLU A 47 -16.95 20.79 -17.85
N LYS A 48 -16.37 21.96 -17.54
CA LYS A 48 -15.20 22.48 -18.27
C LYS A 48 -13.99 21.58 -18.16
N MET A 49 -13.71 21.04 -16.98
CA MET A 49 -12.59 20.12 -16.76
C MET A 49 -12.76 18.84 -17.57
N ARG A 50 -13.99 18.31 -17.66
CA ARG A 50 -14.31 17.16 -18.51
C ARG A 50 -14.05 17.46 -19.99
N GLU A 51 -14.50 18.61 -20.49
CA GLU A 51 -14.24 19.04 -21.88
C GLU A 51 -12.73 19.15 -22.17
N ILE A 52 -11.96 19.69 -21.22
CA ILE A 52 -10.50 19.84 -21.32
C ILE A 52 -9.80 18.47 -21.39
N ASN A 53 -10.22 17.51 -20.55
CA ASN A 53 -9.68 16.15 -20.56
C ASN A 53 -9.96 15.44 -21.89
N GLU A 54 -11.21 15.47 -22.36
CA GLU A 54 -11.59 14.86 -23.64
C GLU A 54 -10.81 15.44 -24.82
N ALA A 55 -10.61 16.76 -24.84
CA ALA A 55 -9.84 17.44 -25.86
C ALA A 55 -8.35 17.04 -25.83
N TYR A 56 -7.76 16.98 -24.63
CA TYR A 56 -6.37 16.56 -24.45
C TYR A 56 -6.15 15.11 -24.87
N ASP A 57 -7.03 14.19 -24.47
CA ASP A 57 -7.00 12.78 -24.88
C ASP A 57 -7.07 12.63 -26.40
N SER A 58 -7.98 13.36 -27.03
CA SER A 58 -8.18 13.31 -28.48
C SER A 58 -6.97 13.81 -29.23
N LEU A 59 -6.33 14.88 -28.75
CA LEU A 59 -5.10 15.41 -29.35
C LEU A 59 -3.95 14.44 -29.16
N MET A 60 -3.76 13.93 -27.95
CA MET A 60 -2.64 13.08 -27.61
C MET A 60 -2.63 11.75 -28.39
N LYS A 61 -3.82 11.24 -28.72
CA LYS A 61 -3.99 10.08 -29.62
C LYS A 61 -3.60 10.40 -31.07
N ASN A 62 -3.89 11.60 -31.56
CA ASN A 62 -3.65 11.98 -32.95
C ASN A 62 -2.21 12.46 -33.22
N THR A 63 -1.52 13.05 -32.25
CA THR A 63 -0.17 13.62 -32.44
C THR A 63 0.96 12.57 -32.32
N GLY A 64 0.65 11.27 -32.28
CA GLY A 64 1.64 10.19 -32.20
C GLY A 64 2.29 10.00 -30.82
N GLY A 65 1.89 10.77 -29.81
CA GLY A 65 2.40 10.68 -28.44
C GLY A 65 1.82 9.55 -27.60
N ALA A 66 0.88 8.75 -28.12
CA ALA A 66 0.13 7.74 -27.39
C ALA A 66 0.99 6.82 -26.49
N TYR A 67 2.22 6.48 -26.91
CA TYR A 67 3.17 5.70 -26.11
C TYR A 67 3.69 6.43 -24.86
N GLN A 68 4.07 7.71 -24.98
CA GLN A 68 4.49 8.53 -23.83
C GLN A 68 3.29 8.87 -22.92
N TYR A 69 2.10 9.10 -23.51
CA TYR A 69 0.88 9.36 -22.74
C TYR A 69 0.50 8.18 -21.85
N GLN A 70 0.54 6.96 -22.40
CA GLN A 70 0.13 5.77 -21.68
C GLN A 70 1.05 5.47 -20.48
N GLN A 71 2.37 5.69 -20.62
CA GLN A 71 3.31 5.55 -19.50
C GLN A 71 3.11 6.62 -18.41
N GLU A 72 2.88 7.88 -18.80
CA GLU A 72 2.76 8.99 -17.84
C GLU A 72 1.40 9.00 -17.13
N TYR A 73 0.32 8.59 -17.80
CA TYR A 73 -1.01 8.42 -17.20
C TYR A 73 -1.02 7.30 -16.15
N GLN A 74 -0.28 6.21 -16.39
CA GLN A 74 -0.10 5.12 -15.42
C GLN A 74 0.66 5.59 -14.17
N GLN A 75 1.71 6.40 -14.33
CA GLN A 75 2.48 6.95 -13.20
C GLN A 75 1.69 7.99 -12.38
N SER A 76 0.84 8.81 -13.01
CA SER A 76 0.03 9.81 -12.32
C SER A 76 -1.14 9.19 -11.52
N TYR A 77 -1.68 8.05 -11.97
CA TYR A 77 -2.71 7.32 -11.24
C TYR A 77 -2.12 6.56 -10.03
N ASP A 78 -0.86 6.10 -10.14
CA ASP A 78 -0.13 5.48 -9.03
C ASP A 78 0.26 6.52 -7.96
N SER A 79 0.70 7.72 -8.38
CA SER A 79 1.10 8.79 -7.46
C SER A 79 -0.06 9.43 -6.69
N SER A 80 -1.30 9.37 -7.19
CA SER A 80 -2.48 9.92 -6.51
C SER A 80 -3.15 8.93 -5.54
N ASN A 81 -2.87 7.63 -5.68
CA ASN A 81 -3.26 6.60 -4.71
C ASN A 81 -2.22 6.35 -3.61
N ALA A 82 -0.95 6.69 -3.84
CA ALA A 82 0.11 6.52 -2.84
C ALA A 82 -0.06 7.40 -1.59
N SER A 83 -0.83 8.50 -1.67
CA SER A 83 -0.95 9.45 -0.55
C SER A 83 -2.27 9.39 0.22
N ARG A 84 -3.25 8.56 -0.16
CA ARG A 84 -4.58 8.51 0.50
C ARG A 84 -5.20 7.13 0.71
N GLY A 85 -4.47 6.03 0.50
CA GLY A 85 -5.08 4.70 0.61
C GLY A 85 -4.13 3.51 0.77
N ALA A 86 -3.10 3.60 1.61
CA ALA A 86 -2.31 2.44 2.00
C ALA A 86 -2.99 1.68 3.17
N GLY A 87 -4.16 1.12 2.89
CA GLY A 87 -4.91 0.29 3.81
C GLY A 87 -5.70 -0.74 3.03
N ASN A 88 -5.29 -2.01 3.12
CA ASN A 88 -5.96 -3.19 2.56
C ASN A 88 -6.00 -3.30 1.02
N GLN A 89 -4.86 -3.69 0.43
CA GLN A 89 -4.92 -4.75 -0.58
C GLN A 89 -4.59 -6.06 0.11
N GLN A 90 -5.61 -6.90 0.23
CA GLN A 90 -5.50 -8.30 0.60
C GLN A 90 -4.41 -8.93 -0.28
N GLN A 91 -3.26 -9.20 0.33
CA GLN A 91 -2.21 -10.04 -0.25
C GLN A 91 -2.75 -11.47 -0.35
N GLN A 92 -3.48 -11.74 -1.43
CA GLN A 92 -3.55 -13.09 -1.95
C GLN A 92 -2.31 -13.29 -2.83
N SER A 93 -1.13 -13.35 -2.18
CA SER A 93 0.08 -13.84 -2.82
C SER A 93 -0.16 -15.29 -3.19
N SER A 94 -0.56 -15.51 -4.44
CA SER A 94 -0.44 -16.80 -5.11
C SER A 94 1.06 -17.04 -5.29
N TYR A 95 1.65 -17.78 -4.36
CA TYR A 95 3.05 -18.21 -4.44
C TYR A 95 3.13 -19.33 -5.48
N GLN A 96 3.11 -18.97 -6.76
CA GLN A 96 3.38 -19.88 -7.86
C GLN A 96 4.80 -19.62 -8.35
N TYR A 97 5.74 -20.32 -7.73
CA TYR A 97 7.13 -20.39 -8.16
C TYR A 97 7.41 -21.82 -8.59
N GLN A 98 7.97 -21.96 -9.78
CA GLN A 98 8.26 -23.26 -10.38
C GLN A 98 9.77 -23.43 -10.34
N ASN A 99 10.26 -24.10 -9.29
CA ASN A 99 11.67 -24.43 -9.15
C ASN A 99 11.86 -25.86 -9.69
N ASP A 100 12.64 -26.02 -10.75
CA ASP A 100 12.82 -27.31 -11.44
C ASP A 100 13.56 -28.36 -10.58
N ASN A 101 14.15 -27.97 -9.44
CA ASN A 101 14.82 -28.86 -8.49
C ASN A 101 13.98 -29.15 -7.22
N GLU A 102 12.72 -28.73 -7.18
CA GLU A 102 11.85 -28.91 -6.01
C GLU A 102 11.34 -30.35 -5.90
N THR A 103 11.48 -30.93 -4.70
CA THR A 103 10.99 -32.27 -4.40
C THR A 103 9.47 -32.32 -4.52
N GLU A 104 8.91 -33.43 -4.99
CA GLU A 104 7.45 -33.61 -5.12
C GLU A 104 6.69 -33.29 -3.81
N LEU A 105 7.28 -33.61 -2.66
CA LEU A 105 6.73 -33.27 -1.34
C LEU A 105 6.66 -31.76 -1.08
N GLU A 106 7.65 -30.99 -1.53
CA GLU A 106 7.69 -29.53 -1.36
C GLU A 106 6.62 -28.86 -2.23
N ARG A 107 6.45 -29.35 -3.47
CA ARG A 107 5.38 -28.92 -4.38
C ARG A 107 4.00 -29.18 -3.79
N GLN A 108 3.77 -30.38 -3.25
CA GLN A 108 2.50 -30.72 -2.58
C GLN A 108 2.24 -29.80 -1.39
N ALA A 109 3.26 -29.56 -0.55
CA ALA A 109 3.16 -28.66 0.59
C ALA A 109 2.76 -27.23 0.17
N ARG A 110 3.34 -26.69 -0.92
CA ARG A 110 2.94 -25.38 -1.46
C ARG A 110 1.49 -25.33 -1.89
N THR A 111 1.01 -26.36 -2.58
CA THR A 111 -0.40 -26.45 -3.01
C THR A 111 -1.35 -26.45 -1.81
N TYR A 112 -1.01 -27.16 -0.73
CA TYR A 112 -1.81 -27.14 0.50
C TYR A 112 -1.77 -25.78 1.22
N ILE A 113 -0.62 -25.10 1.21
CA ILE A 113 -0.50 -23.74 1.77
C ILE A 113 -1.33 -22.74 0.97
N ASN A 114 -1.30 -22.82 -0.36
CA ASN A 114 -2.05 -21.94 -1.25
C ASN A 114 -3.56 -22.17 -1.16
N SER A 115 -3.99 -23.43 -0.96
CA SER A 115 -5.40 -23.76 -0.70
C SER A 115 -5.86 -23.45 0.73
N GLY A 116 -4.96 -22.98 1.60
CA GLY A 116 -5.27 -22.64 3.00
C GLY A 116 -5.38 -23.85 3.94
N ASN A 117 -5.16 -25.07 3.45
CA ASN A 117 -5.17 -26.27 4.27
C ASN A 117 -3.80 -26.47 4.96
N LEU A 118 -3.58 -25.70 6.02
CA LEU A 118 -2.31 -25.67 6.77
C LEU A 118 -2.03 -26.97 7.53
N ASN A 119 -3.07 -27.72 7.88
CA ASN A 119 -2.94 -28.97 8.63
C ASN A 119 -2.37 -30.08 7.75
N GLU A 120 -2.87 -30.20 6.52
CA GLU A 120 -2.30 -31.13 5.56
C GLU A 120 -0.88 -30.71 5.17
N ALA A 121 -0.65 -29.41 4.93
CA ALA A 121 0.70 -28.89 4.66
C ALA A 121 1.71 -29.30 5.76
N GLN A 122 1.32 -29.19 7.05
CA GLN A 122 2.18 -29.60 8.16
C GLN A 122 2.51 -31.10 8.09
N LYS A 123 1.54 -31.96 7.83
CA LYS A 123 1.77 -33.41 7.68
C LYS A 123 2.75 -33.71 6.55
N ILE A 124 2.68 -32.98 5.43
CA ILE A 124 3.66 -33.13 4.35
C ILE A 124 5.06 -32.73 4.83
N LEU A 125 5.18 -31.59 5.52
CA LEU A 125 6.46 -31.12 6.06
C LEU A 125 7.06 -32.06 7.10
N ASP A 126 6.23 -32.70 7.93
CA ASP A 126 6.68 -33.62 8.98
C ASP A 126 7.23 -34.93 8.38
N ARG A 127 6.79 -35.29 7.17
CA ARG A 127 7.35 -36.43 6.41
C ARG A 127 8.72 -36.12 5.82
N MET A 128 9.09 -34.84 5.69
CA MET A 128 10.41 -34.47 5.17
C MET A 128 11.48 -34.61 6.26
N ARG A 129 12.38 -35.57 6.06
CA ARG A 129 13.47 -35.86 7.01
C ARG A 129 14.58 -34.80 7.00
N ASN A 130 14.80 -34.15 5.84
CA ASN A 130 15.85 -33.16 5.66
C ASN A 130 15.28 -31.74 5.75
N LYS A 131 15.79 -30.96 6.71
CA LYS A 131 15.40 -29.56 6.93
C LYS A 131 16.23 -28.66 6.02
N ASN A 132 15.88 -28.63 4.75
CA ASN A 132 16.51 -27.80 3.73
C ASN A 132 16.01 -26.34 3.82
N ALA A 133 16.60 -25.43 3.04
CA ALA A 133 16.17 -24.03 3.00
C ALA A 133 14.67 -23.88 2.66
N THR A 134 14.19 -24.66 1.68
CA THR A 134 12.77 -24.74 1.30
C THR A 134 11.87 -25.18 2.45
N TRP A 135 12.31 -26.15 3.26
CA TRP A 135 11.54 -26.61 4.42
C TRP A 135 11.32 -25.47 5.41
N TYR A 136 12.36 -24.70 5.74
CA TYR A 136 12.26 -23.55 6.63
C TYR A 136 11.37 -22.45 6.02
N TYR A 137 11.44 -22.23 4.72
CA TYR A 137 10.59 -21.26 4.03
C TYR A 137 9.10 -21.64 4.14
N LEU A 138 8.74 -22.87 3.77
CA LEU A 138 7.35 -23.35 3.83
C LEU A 138 6.82 -23.39 5.25
N GLN A 139 7.64 -23.84 6.21
CA GLN A 139 7.28 -23.83 7.62
C GLN A 139 7.05 -22.40 8.13
N GLY A 140 7.87 -21.45 7.68
CA GLY A 140 7.69 -20.02 7.95
C GLY A 140 6.36 -19.49 7.42
N LEU A 141 5.99 -19.82 6.18
CA LEU A 141 4.69 -19.44 5.59
C LEU A 141 3.50 -20.01 6.37
N ILE A 142 3.59 -21.27 6.83
CA ILE A 142 2.55 -21.87 7.67
C ILE A 142 2.39 -21.09 8.98
N PHE A 143 3.50 -20.72 9.64
CA PHE A 143 3.44 -19.93 10.87
C PHE A 143 2.85 -18.55 10.66
N LEU A 144 3.20 -17.87 9.56
CA LEU A 144 2.60 -16.58 9.20
C LEU A 144 1.08 -16.70 9.01
N ARG A 145 0.61 -17.71 8.27
CA ARG A 145 -0.83 -17.93 8.06
C ARG A 145 -1.57 -18.32 9.35
N ARG A 146 -0.87 -18.91 10.33
CA ARG A 146 -1.39 -19.18 11.68
C ARG A 146 -1.36 -17.95 12.60
N GLY A 147 -0.77 -16.82 12.17
CA GLY A 147 -0.61 -15.61 12.97
C GLY A 147 0.58 -15.61 13.92
N TRP A 148 1.48 -16.59 13.81
CA TRP A 148 2.70 -16.69 14.63
C TRP A 148 3.87 -15.99 13.94
N TYR A 149 3.80 -14.65 13.91
CA TYR A 149 4.72 -13.82 13.13
C TYR A 149 6.19 -13.97 13.54
N ASP A 150 6.49 -14.06 14.83
CA ASP A 150 7.88 -14.17 15.32
C ASP A 150 8.56 -15.45 14.83
N ARG A 151 7.84 -16.57 14.93
CA ARG A 151 8.31 -17.88 14.44
C ARG A 151 8.38 -17.88 12.93
N GLY A 152 7.38 -17.33 12.25
CA GLY A 152 7.36 -17.19 10.79
C GLY A 152 8.59 -16.42 10.27
N TYR A 153 8.86 -15.27 10.87
CA TYR A 153 9.99 -14.41 10.54
C TYR A 153 11.33 -15.14 10.70
N THR A 154 11.55 -15.74 11.86
CA THR A 154 12.81 -16.45 12.17
C THR A 154 13.09 -17.58 11.17
N ASN A 155 12.05 -18.31 10.77
CA ASN A 155 12.18 -19.40 9.79
C ASN A 155 12.48 -18.87 8.37
N ILE A 156 11.82 -17.80 7.94
CA ILE A 156 12.06 -17.18 6.62
C ILE A 156 13.44 -16.53 6.56
N GLN A 157 13.88 -15.88 7.63
CA GLN A 157 15.23 -15.35 7.75
C GLN A 157 16.27 -16.47 7.67
N ARG A 158 16.05 -17.59 8.35
CA ARG A 158 16.93 -18.76 8.27
C ARG A 158 16.99 -19.34 6.85
N ALA A 159 15.84 -19.43 6.16
CA ALA A 159 15.79 -19.89 4.77
C ALA A 159 16.59 -18.98 3.83
N ALA A 160 16.44 -17.66 3.95
CA ALA A 160 17.19 -16.68 3.16
C ALA A 160 18.70 -16.71 3.44
N ASN A 161 19.11 -17.03 4.67
CA ASN A 161 20.52 -17.19 5.02
C ASN A 161 21.12 -18.50 4.49
N MET A 162 20.33 -19.57 4.42
CA MET A 162 20.76 -20.86 3.89
C MET A 162 20.89 -20.84 2.37
N ASP A 163 20.04 -20.09 1.68
CA ASP A 163 20.12 -19.87 0.23
C ASP A 163 20.00 -18.36 -0.11
N PRO A 164 21.13 -17.63 -0.12
CA PRO A 164 21.15 -16.22 -0.46
C PRO A 164 20.93 -15.93 -1.96
N ALA A 165 21.08 -16.94 -2.82
CA ALA A 165 20.89 -16.79 -4.26
C ALA A 165 19.40 -16.81 -4.62
N ASN A 166 18.57 -17.46 -3.81
CA ASN A 166 17.14 -17.53 -4.05
C ASN A 166 16.44 -16.19 -3.81
N PHE A 167 15.89 -15.64 -4.90
CA PHE A 167 15.16 -14.38 -4.90
C PHE A 167 13.84 -14.46 -4.10
N GLU A 168 13.18 -15.62 -4.04
CA GLU A 168 11.91 -15.79 -3.32
C GLU A 168 12.06 -15.49 -1.83
N TYR A 169 13.06 -16.09 -1.19
CA TYR A 169 13.24 -16.01 0.25
C TYR A 169 13.62 -14.58 0.65
N ARG A 170 14.45 -13.93 -0.17
CA ARG A 170 14.82 -12.53 0.01
C ARG A 170 13.63 -11.60 -0.14
N ASN A 171 12.80 -11.83 -1.16
CA ASN A 171 11.60 -11.02 -1.36
C ASN A 171 10.59 -11.19 -0.21
N ALA A 172 10.35 -12.43 0.21
CA ALA A 172 9.49 -12.73 1.36
C ALA A 172 10.00 -12.08 2.66
N LEU A 173 11.31 -12.14 2.92
CA LEU A 173 11.92 -11.49 4.07
C LEU A 173 11.79 -9.96 4.01
N ASN A 174 12.01 -9.36 2.83
CA ASN A 174 11.86 -7.93 2.63
C ASN A 174 10.42 -7.46 2.88
N ASN A 175 9.42 -8.21 2.39
CA ASN A 175 8.02 -7.93 2.65
C ASN A 175 7.72 -7.98 4.17
N LEU A 176 8.23 -8.99 4.87
CA LEU A 176 8.07 -9.10 6.33
C LEU A 176 8.77 -7.99 7.10
N ASN A 177 9.95 -7.55 6.66
CA ASN A 177 10.66 -6.42 7.27
C ASN A 177 9.86 -5.12 7.12
N GLN A 178 9.27 -4.89 5.94
CA GLN A 178 8.40 -3.73 5.71
C GLN A 178 7.14 -3.81 6.58
N GLN A 179 6.53 -4.99 6.68
CA GLN A 179 5.35 -5.21 7.51
C GLN A 179 5.65 -5.05 9.02
N SER A 180 6.79 -5.56 9.48
CA SER A 180 7.24 -5.38 10.87
C SER A 180 7.55 -3.92 11.21
N THR A 181 8.08 -3.16 10.25
CA THR A 181 8.40 -1.74 10.45
C THR A 181 7.13 -0.90 10.67
N GLY A 182 6.02 -1.21 10.01
CA GLY A 182 4.73 -0.56 10.27
C GLY A 182 4.18 -0.81 11.68
N TYR A 183 4.44 -2.00 12.24
CA TYR A 183 4.03 -2.36 13.60
C TYR A 183 4.99 -1.79 14.67
N ARG A 184 6.30 -1.73 14.38
CA ARG A 184 7.34 -1.19 15.28
C ARG A 184 7.36 0.35 15.31
N GLN A 185 7.10 1.02 14.19
CA GLN A 185 7.05 2.49 14.12
C GLN A 185 5.91 3.08 14.97
N ASN A 186 4.80 2.34 15.15
CA ASN A 186 3.67 2.80 15.97
C ASN A 186 3.97 2.86 17.48
N TYR A 187 5.04 2.22 17.95
CA TYR A 187 5.37 2.18 19.38
C TYR A 187 6.29 3.33 19.81
N TYR A 188 7.06 3.93 18.89
CA TYR A 188 8.03 4.99 19.19
C TYR A 188 7.73 6.35 18.55
N TYR A 189 6.76 6.45 17.63
CA TYR A 189 6.40 7.70 16.95
C TYR A 189 4.94 8.15 17.16
N ARG A 190 4.27 7.73 18.23
CA ARG A 190 3.03 8.38 18.70
C ARG A 190 3.36 9.56 19.62
N ASN A 191 4.29 10.42 19.22
CA ASN A 191 4.64 11.60 19.99
C ASN A 191 5.07 12.76 19.08
N THR A 192 4.17 13.19 18.20
CA THR A 192 4.17 14.58 17.71
C THR A 192 2.85 14.86 17.00
N TYR A 193 2.00 15.64 17.67
CA TYR A 193 0.85 16.38 17.13
C TYR A 193 -0.25 15.55 16.45
N HIS A 194 -1.42 15.44 17.12
CA HIS A 194 -2.72 15.92 16.62
C HIS A 194 -3.87 15.47 17.58
N ASN A 195 -4.21 16.37 18.51
CA ASN A 195 -5.57 16.78 18.92
C ASN A 195 -6.75 15.78 18.84
N SER A 196 -6.66 14.62 19.51
CA SER A 196 -7.86 13.95 20.06
C SER A 196 -7.47 13.02 21.21
N PRO A 197 -7.95 13.25 22.43
CA PRO A 197 -7.72 12.31 23.52
C PRO A 197 -8.62 11.09 23.32
N ASP A 198 -8.04 9.97 22.89
CA ASP A 198 -8.66 8.66 23.03
C ASP A 198 -9.03 8.45 24.51
N MET A 199 -10.25 7.98 24.78
CA MET A 199 -10.75 7.76 26.14
C MET A 199 -9.80 6.91 26.99
N CYS A 200 -9.08 5.97 26.36
CA CYS A 200 -8.07 5.14 27.02
C CYS A 200 -6.86 5.95 27.52
N ASN A 201 -6.43 6.99 26.79
CA ASN A 201 -5.37 7.90 27.24
C ASN A 201 -5.87 8.82 28.35
N LEU A 202 -7.14 9.24 28.30
CA LEU A 202 -7.74 10.04 29.37
C LEU A 202 -7.83 9.24 30.68
N CYS A 203 -8.32 7.99 30.64
CA CYS A 203 -8.39 7.12 31.82
C CYS A 203 -7.00 6.82 32.40
N THR A 204 -6.01 6.57 31.54
CA THR A 204 -4.63 6.29 31.99
C THR A 204 -3.99 7.53 32.61
N ASN A 205 -4.20 8.71 32.02
CA ASN A 205 -3.69 9.97 32.58
C ASN A 205 -4.36 10.35 33.89
N LEU A 206 -5.67 10.11 34.02
CA LEU A 206 -6.40 10.35 35.28
C LEU A 206 -5.92 9.39 36.37
N TRP A 207 -5.69 8.12 36.06
CA TRP A 207 -5.14 7.16 37.02
C TRP A 207 -3.70 7.50 37.43
N CYS A 208 -2.86 7.95 36.50
CA CYS A 208 -1.53 8.45 36.82
C CYS A 208 -1.57 9.73 37.66
N ALA A 209 -2.50 10.64 37.41
CA ALA A 209 -2.67 11.86 38.20
C ALA A 209 -3.16 11.55 39.63
N ASP A 210 -4.09 10.60 39.76
CA ASP A 210 -4.62 10.11 41.04
C ASP A 210 -3.51 9.47 41.90
N THR A 211 -2.72 8.58 41.29
CA THR A 211 -1.58 7.92 41.97
C THR A 211 -0.43 8.87 42.32
N LEU A 212 -0.24 9.96 41.56
CA LEU A 212 0.76 10.99 41.87
C LEU A 212 0.28 11.97 42.96
N CYS A 213 -1.02 12.24 43.06
CA CYS A 213 -1.60 13.03 44.15
C CYS A 213 -1.52 12.31 45.50
N GLU A 214 -1.68 10.99 45.53
CA GLU A 214 -1.55 10.17 46.75
C GLU A 214 -0.13 10.16 47.35
N CYS A 215 0.89 10.63 46.61
CA CYS A 215 2.26 10.78 47.13
C CYS A 215 2.60 12.21 47.61
N MET A 216 1.73 13.21 47.37
CA MET A 216 1.97 14.61 47.82
C MET A 216 0.73 15.30 48.40
N GLY A 217 -0.18 14.54 49.02
CA GLY A 217 -1.16 15.05 49.99
C GLY A 217 -2.09 16.15 49.46
N GLY A 218 -3.13 15.78 48.71
CA GLY A 218 -4.23 16.68 48.38
C GLY A 218 -5.26 16.04 47.45
N ASP A 219 -6.39 15.64 48.04
CA ASP A 219 -7.52 15.01 47.35
C ASP A 219 -8.18 16.00 46.38
N LEU A 220 -8.22 15.68 45.08
CA LEU A 220 -8.97 16.47 44.08
C LEU A 220 -10.46 16.09 44.03
N ILE A 221 -10.87 15.05 44.77
CA ILE A 221 -12.26 14.69 45.04
C ILE A 221 -12.31 14.18 46.48
N SER A 222 -12.98 14.89 47.39
CA SER A 222 -13.31 14.28 48.69
C SER A 222 -14.23 13.09 48.42
N CYS A 223 -13.81 11.90 48.83
CA CYS A 223 -14.73 10.78 48.91
C CYS A 223 -15.84 11.17 49.90
N CYS A 224 -17.03 11.43 49.37
CA CYS A 224 -18.28 11.34 50.13
C CYS A 224 -18.67 9.87 50.26
#